data_AF-A0A2T4RXP8-F1
#
_entry.id   AF-A0A2T4RXP8-F1
#
_cell.length_a   1.000
_cell.length_b   1.000
_cell.length_c   1.000
_cell.angle_alpha   90.00
_cell.angle_beta   90.00
_cell.angle_gamma   90.00
#
_symmetry.space_group_name_H-M   'P 1'
#
loop_
_entity.id
_entity.type
_entity.pdbx_description
1 polymer ?
#
loop_
_entity_poly.entity_id
_entity_poly.type
_entity_poly.pdbx_seq_one_letter_code
_entity_poly.pdbx_strand_id
1 'polypeptide(L)'
;PTRSVEQAGKYVHHSLGEGEFDNYRKMFKEITTAQGYITPENAQEEIPRLINEALAENRPVHLHLPIDVAMTEIEVKDAYQLPEFKAQDVSNYIEMVKNKLNSASQPVIIAGHEINSFKLHDKLEQFVNQTH
;
A
#
# COMPACT_ATOMS: atom_id res chain seq x y z
N PRO A 1 3.81 21.77 -7.31
CA PRO A 1 3.42 23.11 -7.79
C PRO A 1 2.16 23.00 -8.64
N THR A 2 1.74 24.01 -9.43
CA THR A 2 0.74 23.76 -10.47
C THR A 2 1.39 23.02 -11.65
N ARG A 3 0.62 22.24 -12.41
CA ARG A 3 1.12 21.53 -13.60
C ARG A 3 1.76 22.48 -14.62
N SER A 4 1.18 23.66 -14.84
CA SER A 4 1.72 24.67 -15.75
C SER A 4 3.08 25.22 -15.31
N VAL A 5 3.29 25.36 -14.00
CA VAL A 5 4.58 25.79 -13.42
C VAL A 5 5.62 24.68 -13.54
N GLU A 6 5.22 23.43 -13.32
CA GLU A 6 6.09 22.26 -13.46
C GLU A 6 6.53 22.05 -14.91
N GLN A 7 5.59 22.07 -15.86
CA GLN A 7 5.86 21.92 -17.30
C GLN A 7 6.75 23.03 -17.86
N ALA A 8 6.59 24.26 -17.35
CA ALA A 8 7.42 25.39 -17.76
C ALA A 8 8.82 25.40 -17.12
N GLY A 9 9.15 24.41 -16.27
CA GLY A 9 10.46 24.30 -15.63
C GLY A 9 10.82 25.50 -14.76
N LYS A 10 9.83 26.17 -14.15
CA LYS A 10 10.08 27.41 -13.39
C LYS A 10 10.85 27.13 -12.10
N TYR A 11 11.54 28.15 -11.61
CA TYR A 11 12.15 28.12 -10.28
C TYR A 11 11.08 28.41 -9.22
N VAL A 12 10.88 27.47 -8.31
CA VAL A 12 9.78 27.51 -7.34
C VAL A 12 10.33 27.26 -5.94
N HIS A 13 9.81 27.99 -4.97
CA HIS A 13 10.09 27.72 -3.57
C HIS A 13 9.65 26.29 -3.20
N HIS A 14 10.50 25.56 -2.48
CA HIS A 14 10.35 24.11 -2.21
C HIS A 14 10.54 23.18 -3.43
N SER A 15 11.27 23.62 -4.45
CA SER A 15 11.95 22.71 -5.38
C SER A 15 13.46 22.76 -5.19
N LEU A 16 14.19 21.89 -5.89
CA LEU A 16 15.66 21.95 -5.94
C LEU A 16 16.20 23.15 -6.75
N GLY A 17 15.32 23.95 -7.38
CA GLY A 17 15.73 25.11 -8.17
C GLY A 17 16.33 24.77 -9.53
N GLU A 18 16.11 23.55 -10.04
CA GLU A 18 16.71 23.05 -11.28
C GLU A 18 15.72 22.98 -12.46
N GLY A 19 14.46 23.35 -12.24
CA GLY A 19 13.39 23.23 -13.23
C GLY A 19 12.85 21.79 -13.40
N GLU A 20 13.40 20.82 -12.67
CA GLU A 20 12.87 19.46 -12.59
C GLU A 20 12.04 19.25 -11.31
N PHE A 21 10.87 18.63 -11.45
CA PHE A 21 9.90 18.43 -10.36
C PHE A 21 9.65 16.97 -9.99
N ASP A 22 10.31 16.03 -10.67
CA ASP A 22 10.16 14.59 -10.40
C ASP A 22 11.14 14.07 -9.32
N ASN A 23 12.04 14.93 -8.85
CA ASN A 23 13.12 14.56 -7.92
C ASN A 23 12.59 13.89 -6.64
N TYR A 24 11.55 14.44 -6.03
CA TYR A 24 10.99 13.87 -4.80
C TYR A 24 10.34 12.51 -5.04
N ARG A 25 9.59 12.35 -6.13
CA ARG A 25 8.99 11.05 -6.49
C ARG A 25 10.09 9.99 -6.68
N LYS A 26 11.17 10.33 -7.40
CA LYS A 26 12.35 9.45 -7.56
C LYS A 26 12.96 9.06 -6.21
N MET A 27 13.08 10.00 -5.26
CA MET A 27 13.60 9.71 -3.91
C MET A 27 12.69 8.76 -3.13
N PHE A 28 11.37 8.94 -3.21
CA PHE A 28 10.42 8.08 -2.49
C PHE A 28 10.30 6.68 -3.08
N LYS A 29 10.75 6.45 -4.33
CA LYS A 29 10.52 5.20 -5.07
C LYS A 29 11.00 3.98 -4.31
N GLU A 30 12.20 4.06 -3.73
CA GLU A 30 12.83 2.93 -3.04
C GLU A 30 12.20 2.60 -1.68
N ILE A 31 11.34 3.48 -1.14
CA ILE A 31 10.72 3.33 0.18
C ILE A 31 9.18 3.27 0.13
N THR A 32 8.61 3.18 -1.07
CA THR A 32 7.16 3.06 -1.27
C THR A 32 6.82 1.88 -2.16
N THR A 33 5.67 1.24 -1.93
CA THR A 33 5.24 0.10 -2.76
C THR A 33 4.62 0.54 -4.09
N ALA A 34 4.06 1.75 -4.14
CA ALA A 34 3.56 2.35 -5.35
C ALA A 34 3.63 3.88 -5.29
N GLN A 35 3.66 4.48 -6.48
CA GLN A 35 3.64 5.92 -6.64
C GLN A 35 2.69 6.32 -7.76
N GLY A 36 2.14 7.54 -7.71
CA GLY A 36 1.31 8.10 -8.78
C GLY A 36 1.45 9.61 -8.88
N TYR A 37 1.40 10.13 -10.11
CA TYR A 37 1.27 11.56 -10.39
C TYR A 37 -0.17 11.82 -10.83
N ILE A 38 -0.90 12.60 -10.05
CA ILE A 38 -2.34 12.76 -10.21
C ILE A 38 -2.65 13.88 -11.18
N THR A 39 -3.55 13.60 -12.11
CA THR A 39 -4.17 14.54 -13.02
C THR A 39 -5.69 14.44 -12.88
N PRO A 40 -6.47 15.45 -13.32
CA PRO A 40 -7.94 15.37 -13.27
C PRO A 40 -8.47 14.15 -14.04
N GLU A 41 -7.77 13.76 -15.11
CA GLU A 41 -8.16 12.67 -16.00
C GLU A 41 -7.91 11.28 -15.38
N ASN A 42 -6.91 11.13 -14.52
CA ASN A 42 -6.55 9.84 -13.92
C ASN A 42 -6.93 9.69 -12.43
N ALA A 43 -7.40 10.75 -11.78
CA ALA A 43 -7.62 10.78 -10.34
C ALA A 43 -8.55 9.66 -9.83
N GLN A 44 -9.58 9.32 -10.60
CA GLN A 44 -10.53 8.26 -10.25
C GLN A 44 -9.93 6.84 -10.33
N GLU A 45 -8.81 6.66 -11.04
CA GLU A 45 -8.15 5.36 -11.17
C GLU A 45 -6.93 5.28 -10.25
N GLU A 46 -6.07 6.30 -10.29
CA GLU A 46 -4.80 6.31 -9.58
C GLU A 46 -4.96 6.43 -8.05
N ILE A 47 -5.93 7.22 -7.57
CA ILE A 47 -6.13 7.37 -6.12
C ILE A 47 -6.60 6.03 -5.50
N PRO A 48 -7.66 5.37 -6.01
CA PRO A 48 -8.03 4.02 -5.56
C PRO A 48 -6.90 3.01 -5.69
N ARG A 49 -6.14 3.00 -6.80
CA ARG A 49 -5.02 2.08 -7.00
C ARG A 49 -3.97 2.23 -5.91
N LEU A 50 -3.57 3.46 -5.59
CA LEU A 50 -2.58 3.72 -4.53
C LEU A 50 -3.09 3.35 -3.14
N ILE A 51 -4.35 3.63 -2.82
CA ILE A 51 -4.96 3.20 -1.56
C ILE A 51 -4.96 1.67 -1.46
N ASN A 52 -5.36 0.98 -2.53
CA ASN A 52 -5.42 -0.47 -2.57
C ASN A 52 -4.03 -1.11 -2.40
N GLU A 53 -2.99 -0.54 -3.03
CA GLU A 53 -1.63 -1.04 -2.86
C GLU A 53 -1.14 -0.87 -1.41
N ALA A 54 -1.43 0.28 -0.80
CA ALA A 54 -1.06 0.53 0.59
C ALA A 54 -1.72 -0.47 1.55
N LEU A 55 -2.98 -0.81 1.30
CA LEU A 55 -3.75 -1.77 2.08
C LEU A 55 -3.28 -3.21 1.85
N ALA A 56 -3.01 -3.60 0.59
CA ALA A 56 -2.57 -4.94 0.24
C ALA A 56 -1.21 -5.26 0.88
N GLU A 57 -0.27 -4.32 0.79
CA GLU A 57 1.10 -4.51 1.23
C GLU A 57 1.34 -4.11 2.68
N ASN A 58 0.37 -3.42 3.32
CA ASN A 58 0.54 -2.75 4.62
C ASN A 58 1.80 -1.87 4.67
N ARG A 59 2.07 -1.17 3.56
CA ARG A 59 3.29 -0.38 3.32
C ARG A 59 2.94 0.96 2.68
N PRO A 60 3.80 1.99 2.83
CA PRO A 60 3.49 3.32 2.33
C PRO A 60 3.47 3.40 0.79
N VAL A 61 2.68 4.33 0.28
CA VAL A 61 2.61 4.77 -1.12
C VAL A 61 2.90 6.27 -1.23
N HIS A 62 3.29 6.74 -2.41
CA HIS A 62 3.53 8.17 -2.66
C HIS A 62 2.56 8.73 -3.70
N LEU A 63 1.84 9.79 -3.35
CA LEU A 63 0.88 10.47 -4.22
C LEU A 63 1.37 11.90 -4.48
N HIS A 64 1.75 12.19 -5.73
CA HIS A 64 2.08 13.55 -6.16
C HIS A 64 0.81 14.23 -6.68
N LEU A 65 0.28 15.18 -5.91
CA LEU A 65 -0.93 15.94 -6.25
C LEU A 65 -0.57 17.41 -6.56
N PRO A 66 -0.57 17.83 -7.82
CA PRO A 66 -0.37 19.25 -8.17
C PRO A 66 -1.50 20.13 -7.60
N ILE A 67 -1.17 21.38 -7.29
CA ILE A 67 -2.10 22.31 -6.60
C ILE A 67 -3.34 22.61 -7.46
N ASP A 68 -3.16 22.81 -8.77
CA ASP A 68 -4.27 23.04 -9.70
C ASP A 68 -5.18 21.81 -9.80
N VAL A 69 -4.62 20.61 -9.72
CA VAL A 69 -5.39 19.36 -9.74
C VAL A 69 -6.20 19.20 -8.45
N ALA A 70 -5.61 19.50 -7.29
CA ALA A 70 -6.32 19.47 -6.00
C ALA A 70 -7.53 20.43 -5.96
N MET A 71 -7.48 21.52 -6.72
CA MET A 71 -8.55 22.53 -6.81
C MET A 71 -9.54 22.27 -7.95
N THR A 72 -9.33 21.23 -8.76
CA THR A 72 -10.19 20.90 -9.90
C THR A 72 -11.33 19.99 -9.45
N GLU A 73 -12.57 20.39 -9.70
CA GLU A 73 -13.73 19.50 -9.55
C GLU A 73 -13.73 18.45 -10.66
N ILE A 74 -13.98 17.20 -10.29
CA ILE A 74 -14.11 16.07 -11.22
C ILE A 74 -15.45 15.38 -10.99
N GLU A 75 -16.04 14.87 -12.07
CA GLU A 75 -17.22 14.01 -11.98
C GLU A 75 -16.79 12.62 -11.50
N VAL A 76 -17.27 12.19 -10.33
CA VAL A 76 -17.00 10.84 -9.81
C VAL A 76 -18.07 9.87 -10.31
N LYS A 77 -17.69 8.95 -11.20
CA LYS A 77 -18.62 7.94 -11.77
C LYS A 77 -18.96 6.86 -10.75
N ASP A 78 -17.93 6.32 -10.10
CA ASP A 78 -18.04 5.24 -9.14
C ASP A 78 -17.38 5.66 -7.81
N ALA A 79 -18.10 5.50 -6.71
CA ALA A 79 -17.53 5.73 -5.38
C ALA A 79 -16.49 4.64 -5.07
N TYR A 80 -15.37 5.03 -4.47
CA TYR A 80 -14.35 4.07 -4.01
C TYR A 80 -14.97 3.01 -3.10
N GLN A 81 -14.69 1.75 -3.42
CA GLN A 81 -15.02 0.59 -2.60
C GLN A 81 -13.74 -0.10 -2.19
N LEU A 82 -13.65 -0.47 -0.91
CA LEU A 82 -12.57 -1.32 -0.44
C LEU A 82 -12.62 -2.65 -1.20
N PRO A 83 -11.52 -3.09 -1.81
CA PRO A 83 -11.51 -4.37 -2.51
C PRO A 83 -11.79 -5.50 -1.52
N GLU A 84 -12.66 -6.42 -1.91
CA GLU A 84 -12.84 -7.65 -1.14
C GLU A 84 -11.53 -8.43 -1.13
N PHE A 85 -11.13 -8.87 0.07
CA PHE A 85 -10.00 -9.78 0.20
C PHE A 85 -10.32 -11.09 -0.51
N LYS A 86 -9.68 -11.34 -1.65
CA LYS A 86 -9.77 -12.63 -2.34
C LYS A 86 -8.88 -13.63 -1.62
N ALA A 87 -9.50 -14.50 -0.82
CA ALA A 87 -8.81 -15.61 -0.20
C ALA A 87 -8.12 -16.45 -1.29
N GLN A 88 -6.81 -16.61 -1.17
CA GLN A 88 -6.09 -17.60 -1.96
C GLN A 88 -6.34 -18.98 -1.37
N ASP A 89 -6.44 -20.00 -2.23
CA ASP A 89 -6.48 -21.37 -1.75
C ASP A 89 -5.11 -21.75 -1.18
N VAL A 90 -5.05 -21.74 0.15
CA VAL A 90 -3.86 -22.11 0.94
C VAL A 90 -4.02 -23.47 1.59
N SER A 91 -5.00 -24.28 1.17
CA SER A 91 -5.33 -25.57 1.79
C SER A 91 -4.13 -26.51 1.87
N ASN A 92 -3.31 -26.54 0.82
CA ASN A 92 -2.08 -27.34 0.78
C ASN A 92 -1.06 -26.92 1.87
N TYR A 93 -0.92 -25.61 2.14
CA TYR A 93 -0.04 -25.12 3.19
C TYR A 93 -0.61 -25.41 4.58
N ILE A 94 -1.92 -25.27 4.76
CA ILE A 94 -2.61 -25.60 6.00
C ILE A 94 -2.39 -27.08 6.33
N GLU A 95 -2.60 -27.97 5.37
CA GLU A 95 -2.41 -29.40 5.55
C GLU A 95 -0.94 -29.75 5.86
N MET A 96 0.00 -29.15 5.13
CA MET A 96 1.44 -29.33 5.38
C MET A 96 1.83 -28.90 6.80
N VAL A 97 1.40 -27.72 7.26
CA VAL A 97 1.68 -27.20 8.60
C VAL A 97 1.05 -28.10 9.66
N LYS A 98 -0.21 -28.49 9.47
CA LYS A 98 -0.94 -29.40 10.38
C LYS A 98 -0.23 -30.75 10.52
N ASN A 99 0.18 -31.36 9.42
CA ASN A 99 0.89 -32.64 9.43
C ASN A 99 2.23 -32.53 10.17
N LYS A 100 2.99 -31.44 9.95
CA LYS A 100 4.24 -31.21 10.67
C LYS A 100 4.03 -31.04 12.18
N LEU A 101 3.05 -30.25 12.58
CA LEU A 101 2.72 -30.05 14.00
C LEU A 101 2.31 -31.35 14.69
N ASN A 102 1.46 -32.16 14.06
CA ASN A 102 1.01 -33.45 14.61
C ASN A 102 2.14 -34.47 14.75
N SER A 103 3.17 -34.40 13.91
CA SER A 103 4.33 -35.31 13.96
C SER A 103 5.45 -34.83 14.91
N ALA A 104 5.40 -33.56 15.33
CA ALA A 104 6.45 -32.97 16.15
C ALA A 104 6.26 -33.32 17.62
N SER A 105 7.34 -33.74 18.29
CA SER A 105 7.28 -34.06 19.72
C SER A 105 7.26 -32.81 20.62
N GLN A 106 7.87 -31.71 20.18
CA GLN A 106 7.99 -30.45 20.91
C GLN A 106 7.99 -29.25 19.94
N PRO A 107 6.82 -28.86 19.38
CA PRO A 107 6.75 -27.71 18.49
C PRO A 107 6.99 -26.39 19.25
N VAL A 108 7.65 -25.43 18.59
CA VAL A 108 7.85 -24.06 19.10
C VAL A 108 7.31 -23.09 18.05
N ILE A 109 6.49 -22.13 18.50
CA ILE A 109 5.96 -21.06 17.65
C ILE A 109 6.74 -19.78 17.94
N ILE A 110 7.33 -19.19 16.91
CA ILE A 110 8.01 -17.89 16.98
C ILE A 110 7.21 -16.91 16.11
N ALA A 111 6.69 -15.85 16.72
CA ALA A 111 5.88 -14.85 16.04
C ALA A 111 6.65 -13.53 15.90
N GLY A 112 6.58 -12.94 14.71
CA GLY A 112 7.21 -11.66 14.37
C GLY A 112 6.26 -10.47 14.48
N HIS A 113 6.76 -9.29 14.10
CA HIS A 113 6.01 -8.03 14.16
C HIS A 113 4.80 -8.02 13.22
N GLU A 114 4.83 -8.82 12.15
CA GLU A 114 3.78 -8.89 11.13
C GLU A 114 2.42 -9.29 11.73
N ILE A 115 2.40 -10.03 12.84
CA ILE A 115 1.16 -10.33 13.57
C ILE A 115 0.41 -9.05 13.96
N ASN A 116 1.14 -7.99 14.31
CA ASN A 116 0.54 -6.70 14.62
C ASN A 116 0.11 -5.96 13.36
N SER A 117 0.96 -5.94 12.33
CA SER A 117 0.65 -5.29 11.04
C SER A 117 -0.66 -5.83 10.43
N PHE A 118 -0.89 -7.13 10.54
CA PHE A 118 -2.09 -7.79 10.04
C PHE A 118 -3.20 -8.00 11.08
N LYS A 119 -3.02 -7.49 12.31
CA LYS A 119 -3.99 -7.61 13.42
C LYS A 119 -4.42 -9.07 13.72
N LEU A 120 -3.45 -9.99 13.72
CA LEU A 120 -3.66 -11.43 13.90
C LEU A 120 -3.45 -11.92 15.33
N HIS A 121 -3.34 -11.02 16.32
CA HIS A 121 -3.01 -11.37 17.70
C HIS A 121 -3.97 -12.41 18.30
N ASP A 122 -5.27 -12.13 18.28
CA ASP A 122 -6.29 -13.02 18.84
C ASP A 122 -6.33 -14.38 18.13
N LYS A 123 -6.07 -14.38 16.81
CA LYS A 123 -6.02 -15.62 16.01
C LYS A 123 -4.81 -16.47 16.36
N LEU A 124 -3.66 -15.84 16.56
CA LEU A 124 -2.45 -16.53 17.01
C LEU A 124 -2.64 -17.10 18.41
N GLU A 125 -3.20 -16.33 19.34
CA GLU A 125 -3.47 -16.79 20.70
C GLU A 125 -4.42 -17.99 20.70
N GLN A 126 -5.52 -17.89 19.94
CA GLN A 126 -6.45 -19.01 19.77
C GLN A 126 -5.75 -20.26 19.22
N PHE A 127 -4.86 -20.09 18.24
CA PHE A 127 -4.11 -21.18 17.64
C PHE A 127 -3.13 -21.84 18.63
N VAL A 128 -2.36 -21.05 19.37
CA VAL A 128 -1.40 -21.54 20.39
C VAL A 128 -2.12 -22.31 21.49
N ASN A 129 -3.28 -21.83 21.95
CA ASN A 129 -4.05 -22.48 23.00
C ASN A 129 -4.69 -23.82 22.57
N GLN A 130 -4.69 -24.13 21.26
CA GLN A 130 -5.17 -25.42 20.74
C GLN A 130 -4.04 -26.41 20.48
N THR A 131 -2.79 -25.94 20.42
CA THR A 131 -1.60 -26.78 20.26
C THR A 131 -1.05 -27.15 21.64
N HIS A 132 -1.58 -28.22 22.22
CA HIS A 132 -1.05 -28.87 23.43
C HIS A 132 -0.12 -30.03 23.06
#